data_AF-A0A970TLC4-F1
#
_entry.id   AF-A0A970TLC4-F1
#
_cell.length_a   1.000
_cell.length_b   1.000
_cell.length_c   1.000
_cell.angle_alpha   90.00
_cell.angle_beta   90.00
_cell.angle_gamma   90.00
#
_symmetry.space_group_name_H-M   'P 1'
#
loop_
_entity.id
_entity.type
_entity.pdbx_description
1 polymer ?
#
loop_
_entity_poly.entity_id
_entity_poly.type
_entity_poly.pdbx_seq_one_letter_code
_entity_poly.pdbx_strand_id
1 'polypeptide(L)'
;RALFSVYRASWSDPLSYLRAFLHILGHADFAHYAGNMGMVLVLGPLVERHYGPRQYILMVLATALVTGLVFVLVSPGTASMGASGIVFMLIFLSAVSGRERGKVPLTLILVAVIYLGREVSAGLFSRDNISQLAHISGAVCGALFGMAFKGRHQ
;
A
#
# COMPACT_ATOMS: atom_id res chain seq x y z
N ARG A 1 2.86 -11.36 15.99
CA ARG A 1 1.85 -10.29 15.86
C ARG A 1 2.39 -8.94 16.38
N ALA A 2 2.89 -8.84 17.61
CA ALA A 2 3.32 -7.56 18.22
C ALA A 2 4.38 -6.72 17.46
N LEU A 3 5.31 -7.35 16.71
CA LEU A 3 6.31 -6.63 15.92
C LEU A 3 5.81 -6.20 14.53
N PHE A 4 4.86 -6.96 13.98
CA PHE A 4 4.35 -6.79 12.61
C PHE A 4 2.96 -6.15 12.61
N SER A 5 2.68 -5.32 13.61
CA SER A 5 1.44 -4.58 13.75
C SER A 5 1.77 -3.17 14.21
N VAL A 6 1.17 -2.18 13.56
CA VAL A 6 1.28 -0.78 13.96
C VAL A 6 0.10 -0.41 14.86
N TYR A 7 0.41 0.26 15.96
CA TYR A 7 -0.56 0.79 16.91
C TYR A 7 0.05 1.98 17.64
N ARG A 8 -0.79 2.82 18.22
CA ARG A 8 -0.34 3.99 18.96
C ARG A 8 0.37 3.55 20.25
N ALA A 9 1.67 3.78 20.29
CA ALA A 9 2.55 3.55 21.43
C ALA A 9 3.29 4.84 21.78
N SER A 10 4.07 4.84 22.87
CA SER A 10 4.88 6.00 23.23
C SER A 10 5.86 6.34 22.10
N TRP A 11 6.04 7.63 21.82
CA TRP A 11 7.09 8.10 20.91
C TRP A 11 8.50 7.79 21.44
N SER A 12 8.63 7.53 22.75
CA SER A 12 9.88 7.07 23.35
C SER A 12 10.15 5.57 23.18
N ASP A 13 9.19 4.79 22.66
CA ASP A 13 9.38 3.35 22.38
C ASP A 13 10.08 3.19 21.01
N PRO A 14 11.33 2.69 20.95
CA PRO A 14 12.03 2.47 19.69
C PRO A 14 11.29 1.49 18.75
N LEU A 15 10.52 0.57 19.32
CA LEU A 15 9.75 -0.40 18.54
C LEU A 15 8.61 0.27 17.76
N SER A 16 8.12 1.44 18.18
CA SER A 16 7.09 2.20 17.43
C SER A 16 7.55 2.52 16.02
N TYR A 17 8.82 2.90 15.87
CA TYR A 17 9.42 3.23 14.58
C TYR A 17 9.59 2.00 13.71
N LEU A 18 10.08 0.89 14.28
CA LEU A 18 10.19 -0.38 13.55
C LEU A 18 8.82 -0.89 13.10
N ARG A 19 7.82 -0.84 13.98
CA ARG A 19 6.44 -1.25 13.66
C ARG A 19 5.83 -0.42 12.52
N ALA A 20 6.16 0.87 12.42
CA ALA A 20 5.68 1.72 11.32
C ALA A 20 6.19 1.30 9.93
N PHE A 21 7.25 0.48 9.86
CA PHE A 21 7.70 -0.14 8.61
C PHE A 21 7.28 -1.60 8.53
N LEU A 22 7.45 -2.35 9.62
CA LEU A 22 7.28 -3.80 9.63
C LEU A 22 5.81 -4.25 9.61
N HIS A 23 4.83 -3.37 9.90
CA HIS A 23 3.42 -3.75 9.85
C HIS A 23 2.96 -4.23 8.47
N ILE A 24 3.62 -3.80 7.40
CA ILE A 24 3.31 -4.27 6.04
C ILE A 24 3.60 -5.77 5.85
N LEU A 25 4.43 -6.37 6.71
CA LEU A 25 4.77 -7.80 6.65
C LEU A 25 3.76 -8.66 7.42
N GLY A 26 3.00 -8.06 8.34
CA GLY A 26 2.02 -8.78 9.15
C GLY A 26 0.66 -8.89 8.47
N HIS A 27 -0.01 -10.04 8.58
CA HIS A 27 -1.37 -10.25 8.07
C HIS A 27 -2.26 -10.97 9.08
N ALA A 28 -3.57 -10.71 9.03
CA ALA A 28 -4.55 -11.28 9.95
C ALA A 28 -4.68 -12.81 9.79
N ASP A 29 -4.68 -13.27 8.54
CA ASP A 29 -4.80 -14.66 8.13
C ASP A 29 -4.10 -14.90 6.78
N PHE A 30 -4.04 -16.16 6.36
CA PHE A 30 -3.37 -16.57 5.12
C PHE A 30 -4.06 -16.04 3.86
N ALA A 31 -5.40 -15.94 3.84
CA ALA A 31 -6.11 -15.45 2.66
C ALA A 31 -5.83 -13.95 2.44
N HIS A 32 -5.81 -13.16 3.51
CA HIS A 32 -5.39 -11.75 3.46
C HIS A 32 -3.93 -11.62 3.00
N TYR A 33 -3.02 -12.43 3.54
CA TYR A 33 -1.62 -12.48 3.09
C TYR A 33 -1.49 -12.82 1.60
N ALA A 34 -2.11 -13.91 1.16
CA ALA A 34 -2.03 -14.39 -0.21
C ALA A 34 -2.62 -13.38 -1.20
N GLY A 35 -3.71 -12.69 -0.83
CA GLY A 35 -4.30 -11.62 -1.64
C GLY A 35 -3.33 -10.45 -1.86
N ASN A 36 -2.74 -9.92 -0.77
CA ASN A 36 -1.80 -8.82 -0.87
C ASN A 36 -0.53 -9.22 -1.63
N MET A 37 0.05 -10.38 -1.31
CA MET A 37 1.30 -10.81 -1.94
C MET A 37 1.11 -11.19 -3.40
N GLY A 38 -0.02 -11.79 -3.77
CA GLY A 38 -0.36 -12.02 -5.17
C GLY A 38 -0.35 -10.73 -5.98
N MET A 39 -0.94 -9.65 -5.43
CA MET A 39 -0.92 -8.33 -6.07
C MET A 39 0.48 -7.71 -6.12
N VAL A 40 1.27 -7.82 -5.06
CA VAL A 40 2.67 -7.37 -5.06
C VAL A 40 3.48 -8.11 -6.11
N LEU A 41 3.28 -9.41 -6.30
CA LEU A 41 3.97 -10.21 -7.31
C LEU A 41 3.54 -9.88 -8.75
N VAL A 42 2.29 -9.45 -8.95
CA VAL A 42 1.79 -9.02 -10.27
C VAL A 42 2.27 -7.61 -10.62
N LEU A 43 2.13 -6.66 -9.70
CA LEU A 43 2.40 -5.24 -9.96
C LEU A 43 3.82 -4.80 -9.62
N GLY A 44 4.43 -5.41 -8.60
CA GLY A 44 5.77 -5.08 -8.13
C GLY A 44 6.82 -5.15 -9.24
N PRO A 45 6.92 -6.26 -9.99
CA PRO A 45 7.89 -6.36 -11.10
C PRO A 45 7.66 -5.34 -12.22
N LEU A 46 6.40 -4.96 -12.50
CA LEU A 46 6.08 -3.94 -13.49
C LEU A 46 6.63 -2.58 -13.07
N VAL A 47 6.35 -2.18 -11.82
CA VAL A 47 6.83 -0.93 -11.23
C VAL A 47 8.35 -0.94 -11.09
N GLU A 48 8.93 -2.05 -10.61
CA GLU A 48 10.37 -2.20 -10.41
C GLU A 48 11.14 -2.11 -11.73
N ARG A 49 10.65 -2.72 -12.81
CA ARG A 49 11.26 -2.59 -14.13
C ARG A 49 11.18 -1.16 -14.65
N HIS A 50 10.06 -0.47 -14.41
CA HIS A 50 9.85 0.89 -14.87
C HIS A 50 10.69 1.93 -14.11
N TYR A 51 10.77 1.84 -12.78
CA TYR A 51 11.46 2.83 -11.94
C TYR A 51 12.86 2.41 -11.47
N GLY A 52 13.18 1.12 -11.57
CA GLY A 52 14.38 0.51 -11.02
C GLY A 52 14.21 0.04 -9.56
N PRO A 53 15.04 -0.93 -9.13
CA PRO A 53 14.94 -1.57 -7.81
C PRO A 53 15.12 -0.60 -6.63
N ARG A 54 16.09 0.32 -6.74
CA ARG A 54 16.37 1.30 -5.67
C ARG A 54 15.16 2.20 -5.43
N GLN A 55 14.58 2.74 -6.50
CA GLN A 55 13.42 3.63 -6.39
C GLN A 55 12.19 2.87 -5.90
N TYR A 56 11.98 1.64 -6.40
CA TYR A 56 10.91 0.76 -5.95
C TYR A 56 10.95 0.53 -4.43
N ILE A 57 12.11 0.13 -3.88
CA ILE A 57 12.26 -0.09 -2.44
C ILE A 57 12.02 1.19 -1.65
N LEU A 58 12.54 2.34 -2.12
CA LEU A 58 12.31 3.63 -1.45
C LEU A 58 10.83 4.02 -1.42
N MET A 59 10.09 3.78 -2.51
CA MET A 59 8.64 4.04 -2.57
C MET A 59 7.87 3.12 -1.61
N VAL A 60 8.25 1.84 -1.52
CA VAL A 60 7.66 0.89 -0.56
C VAL A 60 7.92 1.34 0.88
N LEU A 61 9.16 1.68 1.22
CA LEU A 61 9.52 2.13 2.58
C LEU A 61 8.84 3.45 2.96
N ALA A 62 8.78 4.41 2.03
CA ALA A 62 8.10 5.68 2.24
C ALA A 62 6.60 5.47 2.46
N THR A 63 5.95 4.62 1.65
CA THR A 63 4.52 4.31 1.81
C THR A 63 4.24 3.55 3.08
N ALA A 64 5.11 2.61 3.48
CA ALA A 64 5.00 1.92 4.76
C ALA A 64 4.99 2.95 5.91
N LEU A 65 5.99 3.84 5.93
CA LEU A 65 6.05 4.90 6.94
C LEU A 65 4.81 5.80 6.94
N VAL A 66 4.38 6.30 5.77
CA VAL A 66 3.21 7.18 5.67
C VAL A 66 1.95 6.48 6.17
N THR A 67 1.68 5.25 5.71
CA THR A 67 0.50 4.50 6.14
C THR A 67 0.54 4.15 7.63
N GLY A 68 1.72 3.79 8.16
CA GLY A 68 1.93 3.53 9.58
C GLY A 68 1.72 4.78 10.45
N LEU A 69 2.26 5.93 10.03
CA LEU A 69 2.09 7.20 10.74
C LEU A 69 0.64 7.68 10.72
N VAL A 70 -0.01 7.66 9.54
CA VAL A 70 -1.43 8.02 9.41
C VAL A 70 -2.27 7.15 10.35
N PHE A 71 -1.99 5.84 10.40
CA PHE A 71 -2.67 4.94 11.32
C PHE A 71 -2.49 5.35 12.79
N VAL A 72 -1.23 5.54 13.23
CA VAL A 72 -0.92 5.91 14.64
C VAL A 72 -1.60 7.21 15.06
N LEU A 73 -1.69 8.18 14.15
CA LEU A 73 -2.25 9.50 14.44
C LEU A 73 -3.79 9.50 14.46
N VAL A 74 -4.43 8.74 13.56
CA VAL A 74 -5.88 8.83 13.33
C VAL A 74 -6.67 7.74 14.06
N SER A 75 -6.05 6.62 14.41
CA SER A 75 -6.74 5.43 14.94
C SER A 75 -6.23 5.03 16.34
N PRO A 76 -6.52 5.83 17.39
CA PRO A 76 -6.12 5.47 18.75
C PRO A 76 -6.88 4.22 19.24
N GLY A 77 -6.19 3.36 20.01
CA GLY A 77 -6.80 2.20 20.67
C GLY A 77 -6.98 0.95 19.81
N THR A 78 -6.50 0.97 18.56
CA THR A 78 -6.55 -0.19 17.64
C THR A 78 -5.16 -0.52 17.09
N ALA A 79 -5.04 -1.68 16.45
CA ALA A 79 -3.83 -2.12 15.76
C ALA A 79 -4.16 -2.51 14.31
N SER A 80 -3.24 -2.27 13.38
CA SER A 80 -3.34 -2.69 11.99
C SER A 80 -2.07 -3.37 11.50
N MET A 81 -2.24 -4.24 10.51
CA MET A 81 -1.20 -4.99 9.84
C MET A 81 -1.67 -5.36 8.44
N GLY A 82 -0.77 -5.26 7.47
CA GLY A 82 -1.06 -5.66 6.09
C GLY A 82 -0.28 -4.84 5.07
N ALA A 83 0.07 -5.48 3.95
CA ALA A 83 0.70 -4.83 2.82
C ALA A 83 -0.29 -4.10 1.89
N SER A 84 -1.57 -4.02 2.26
CA SER A 84 -2.61 -3.48 1.39
C SER A 84 -2.39 -2.01 1.00
N GLY A 85 -1.86 -1.17 1.89
CA GLY A 85 -1.41 0.18 1.53
C GLY A 85 -0.33 0.20 0.44
N ILE A 86 0.58 -0.77 0.45
CA ILE A 86 1.59 -0.96 -0.62
C ILE A 86 0.92 -1.42 -1.91
N VAL A 87 -0.05 -2.35 -1.83
CA VAL A 87 -0.81 -2.80 -3.01
C VAL A 87 -1.52 -1.63 -3.68
N PHE A 88 -2.16 -0.76 -2.91
CA PHE A 88 -2.82 0.45 -3.44
C PHE A 88 -1.82 1.41 -4.07
N MET A 89 -0.66 1.63 -3.45
CA MET A 89 0.42 2.40 -4.07
C MET A 89 0.81 1.79 -5.43
N LEU A 90 0.99 0.46 -5.52
CA LEU A 90 1.38 -0.21 -6.77
C LEU A 90 0.32 -0.11 -7.86
N ILE A 91 -0.96 -0.22 -7.50
CA ILE A 91 -2.08 -0.07 -8.46
C ILE A 91 -2.05 1.33 -9.08
N PHE A 92 -1.99 2.37 -8.24
CA PHE A 92 -2.02 3.75 -8.72
C PHE A 92 -0.74 4.13 -9.46
N LEU A 93 0.41 3.69 -8.96
CA LEU A 93 1.70 3.92 -9.60
C LEU A 93 1.69 3.29 -10.99
N SER A 94 1.31 2.01 -11.12
CA SER A 94 1.18 1.35 -12.42
C SER A 94 0.20 2.05 -13.38
N ALA A 95 -0.86 2.68 -12.87
CA ALA A 95 -1.86 3.39 -13.67
C ALA A 95 -1.33 4.71 -14.23
N VAL A 96 -0.51 5.40 -13.44
CA VAL A 96 0.13 6.65 -13.86
C VAL A 96 1.30 6.35 -14.80
N SER A 97 2.13 5.37 -14.48
CA SER A 97 3.36 5.03 -15.20
C SER A 97 3.12 4.26 -16.50
N GLY A 98 2.09 3.41 -16.54
CA GLY A 98 1.71 2.61 -17.71
C GLY A 98 0.92 3.38 -18.76
N ARG A 99 0.84 4.70 -18.64
CA ARG A 99 0.07 5.56 -19.55
C ARG A 99 0.84 5.76 -20.87
N GLU A 100 0.67 4.83 -21.81
CA GLU A 100 1.17 5.01 -23.17
C GLU A 100 0.15 5.80 -24.01
N ARG A 101 0.58 6.93 -24.58
CA ARG A 101 -0.29 7.83 -25.39
C ARG A 101 -1.61 8.20 -24.71
N GLY A 102 -1.62 8.30 -23.38
CA GLY A 102 -2.82 8.64 -22.61
C GLY A 102 -3.73 7.46 -22.22
N LYS A 103 -3.40 6.22 -22.59
CA LYS A 103 -4.24 5.04 -22.30
C LYS A 103 -3.68 4.22 -21.14
N VAL A 104 -4.53 3.89 -20.17
CA VAL A 104 -4.21 2.98 -19.07
C VAL A 104 -4.58 1.55 -19.48
N PRO A 105 -3.75 0.53 -19.19
CA PRO A 105 -4.10 -0.86 -19.51
C PRO A 105 -5.42 -1.27 -18.86
N LEU A 106 -6.35 -1.81 -19.66
CA LEU A 106 -7.67 -2.25 -19.16
C LEU A 106 -7.54 -3.28 -18.04
N THR A 107 -6.56 -4.18 -18.14
CA THR A 107 -6.24 -5.17 -17.11
C THR A 107 -5.95 -4.52 -15.77
N LEU A 108 -5.23 -3.40 -15.76
CA LEU A 108 -4.91 -2.65 -14.56
C LEU A 108 -6.16 -1.99 -13.96
N ILE A 109 -7.02 -1.42 -14.80
CA ILE A 109 -8.31 -0.87 -14.36
C ILE A 109 -9.19 -1.96 -13.77
N LEU A 110 -9.28 -3.12 -14.42
CA LEU A 110 -10.07 -4.26 -13.95
C LEU A 110 -9.57 -4.76 -12.60
N VAL A 111 -8.25 -4.93 -12.45
CA VAL A 111 -7.61 -5.34 -11.21
C VAL A 111 -7.85 -4.30 -10.11
N ALA A 112 -7.72 -3.01 -10.41
CA ALA A 112 -8.04 -1.93 -9.48
C ALA A 112 -9.50 -2.02 -9.03
N VAL A 113 -10.46 -2.13 -9.94
CA VAL A 113 -11.90 -2.20 -9.65
C VAL A 113 -12.25 -3.45 -8.84
N ILE A 114 -11.69 -4.62 -9.16
CA ILE A 114 -11.96 -5.85 -8.41
C ILE A 114 -11.40 -5.76 -6.98
N TYR A 115 -10.17 -5.24 -6.84
CA TYR A 115 -9.52 -5.09 -5.53
C TYR A 115 -10.20 -4.01 -4.67
N LEU A 116 -10.46 -2.84 -5.26
CA LEU A 116 -11.22 -1.74 -4.66
C LEU A 116 -12.65 -2.18 -4.34
N GLY A 117 -13.31 -2.94 -5.20
CA GLY A 117 -14.68 -3.40 -5.03
C GLY A 117 -14.83 -4.38 -3.87
N ARG A 118 -13.87 -5.30 -3.71
CA ARG A 118 -13.80 -6.17 -2.51
C ARG A 118 -13.63 -5.34 -1.25
N GLU A 119 -12.76 -4.35 -1.27
CA GLU A 119 -12.48 -3.49 -0.11
C GLU A 119 -13.65 -2.57 0.24
N VAL A 120 -14.32 -2.00 -0.76
CA VAL A 120 -15.55 -1.21 -0.60
C VAL A 120 -16.67 -2.11 -0.08
N SER A 121 -16.82 -3.34 -0.57
CA SER A 121 -17.82 -4.27 -0.03
C SER A 121 -17.53 -4.61 1.43
N ALA A 122 -16.27 -4.93 1.78
CA ALA A 122 -15.86 -5.19 3.15
C ALA A 122 -16.13 -3.97 4.07
N GLY A 123 -15.86 -2.76 3.59
CA GLY A 123 -16.09 -1.51 4.32
C GLY A 123 -17.53 -1.00 4.34
N LEU A 124 -18.39 -1.44 3.42
CA LEU A 124 -19.83 -1.17 3.45
C LEU A 124 -20.56 -2.12 4.41
N PHE A 125 -20.05 -3.36 4.55
CA PHE A 125 -20.63 -4.37 5.44
C PHE A 125 -19.92 -4.45 6.82
N SER A 126 -18.75 -3.82 6.99
CA SER A 126 -18.00 -3.73 8.25
C SER A 126 -17.58 -2.28 8.50
N ARG A 127 -17.71 -1.76 9.74
CA ARG A 127 -17.31 -0.39 10.12
C ARG A 127 -15.78 -0.22 10.25
N ASP A 128 -15.00 -0.65 9.26
CA ASP A 128 -13.54 -0.57 9.26
C ASP A 128 -13.02 0.68 8.53
N ASN A 129 -13.35 1.86 9.07
CA ASN A 129 -12.82 3.15 8.59
C ASN A 129 -11.29 3.19 8.58
N ILE A 130 -10.66 2.37 9.44
CA ILE A 130 -9.23 2.38 9.64
C ILE A 130 -8.49 1.69 8.49
N SER A 131 -9.03 0.57 7.99
CA SER A 131 -8.49 -0.13 6.81
C SER A 131 -8.53 0.79 5.59
N GLN A 132 -9.64 1.53 5.42
CA GLN A 132 -9.84 2.46 4.31
C GLN A 132 -8.83 3.61 4.30
N LEU A 133 -8.49 4.18 5.47
CA LEU A 133 -7.49 5.26 5.54
C LEU A 133 -6.10 4.82 5.11
N ALA A 134 -5.68 3.60 5.47
CA ALA A 134 -4.40 3.05 5.03
C ALA A 134 -4.39 2.86 3.49
N HIS A 135 -5.51 2.43 2.91
CA HIS A 135 -5.67 2.26 1.46
C HIS A 135 -5.63 3.58 0.70
N ILE A 136 -6.38 4.58 1.16
CA ILE A 136 -6.38 5.92 0.57
C ILE A 136 -4.97 6.53 0.64
N SER A 137 -4.30 6.40 1.78
CA SER A 137 -2.92 6.90 1.96
C SER A 137 -1.95 6.22 0.99
N GLY A 138 -2.08 4.91 0.79
CA GLY A 138 -1.33 4.16 -0.21
C GLY A 138 -1.59 4.63 -1.64
N ALA A 139 -2.86 4.82 -2.03
CA ALA A 139 -3.24 5.33 -3.34
C ALA A 139 -2.67 6.72 -3.62
N VAL A 140 -2.74 7.62 -2.64
CA VAL A 140 -2.18 8.97 -2.71
C VAL A 140 -0.65 8.90 -2.90
N CYS A 141 0.06 8.05 -2.15
CA CYS A 141 1.49 7.84 -2.34
C CYS A 141 1.80 7.38 -3.77
N GLY A 142 1.08 6.38 -4.28
CA GLY A 142 1.25 5.86 -5.64
C GLY A 142 1.04 6.93 -6.72
N ALA A 143 -0.02 7.74 -6.59
CA ALA A 143 -0.30 8.83 -7.51
C ALA A 143 0.79 9.91 -7.48
N LEU A 144 1.21 10.35 -6.28
CA LEU A 144 2.25 11.36 -6.11
C LEU A 144 3.59 10.88 -6.66
N PHE A 145 4.00 9.66 -6.35
CA PHE A 145 5.23 9.08 -6.88
C PHE A 145 5.19 8.94 -8.40
N GLY A 146 4.04 8.52 -8.96
CA GLY A 146 3.85 8.39 -10.40
C GLY A 146 3.97 9.71 -11.15
N MET A 147 3.57 10.82 -10.53
CA MET A 147 3.73 12.17 -11.09
C MET A 147 5.13 12.75 -10.87
N ALA A 148 5.75 12.47 -9.71
CA ALA A 148 7.02 13.06 -9.31
C ALA A 148 8.23 12.39 -9.97
N PHE A 149 8.18 11.08 -10.17
CA PHE A 149 9.29 10.31 -10.72
C PHE A 149 9.03 9.95 -12.18
N LYS A 150 10.02 10.18 -13.04
CA LYS A 150 10.01 9.67 -14.42
C LYS A 150 10.48 8.22 -14.43
N GLY A 151 9.81 7.40 -15.24
CA GLY A 151 10.30 6.07 -15.57
C GLY A 151 11.67 6.10 -16.22
N ARG A 152 12.41 5.01 -16.08
CA ARG A 152 13.58 4.76 -16.91
C ARG A 152 13.09 4.61 -18.34
N HIS A 153 13.57 5.47 -19.24
CA HIS A 153 13.37 5.32 -20.68
C HIS A 153 13.78 3.89 -21.07
N GLN A 154 12.85 3.14 -21.68
CA GLN A 154 13.21 2.08 -22.60
C GLN A 154 13.25 2.67 -24.01
#